data_AF-A0A948XI45-F1
#
_entry.id   AF-A0A948XI45-F1
#
_cell.length_a   1.000
_cell.length_b   1.000
_cell.length_c   1.000
_cell.angle_alpha   90.00
_cell.angle_beta   90.00
_cell.angle_gamma   90.00
#
_symmetry.space_group_name_H-M   'P 1'
#
loop_
_entity.id
_entity.type
_entity.pdbx_description
1 polymer ?
#
loop_
_entity_poly.entity_id
_entity_poly.type
_entity_poly.pdbx_seq_one_letter_code
_entity_poly.pdbx_strand_id
1 'polypeptide(L)'
;MKILLAKTAGFCMGVRRAVEMALDAPNKHENPIYTYGPLIHNPHVLDLLKEKGISVIDDIPDHGSGTVLIRAHGVPPQAKEKLKKAGFTIIDATCPRVIMVQTIIKKHARQGYTSIIIGDKDHPEVVGLLGYSDGKGYVIDNINGLDYLPAFEKAIIVAQTTQNTQFFEEVKKWADKKFPHYKIFNTICDSTSKRQAEVKHLANSVDAVIVVGGHNSGNTRRLAEIAKESGKPSYHIESEDELDLKALSSAQNIGLTAGASTPNWITKRVYRSLESLFFKKERGWRKAFFSIQRSLLLTNIYVSLGAGCLCYACTRLQGIEHYFPHVLISILYVLSMHILNNLTGSKSDQYNDPERAVFYKKNKGFLAVLAVIAGSAGLIAAYLMGITPFLILFFMSLFGLSYNIRLVPESLFGGRYRRIRDIPGSKTVLIAAAWGIVTSIFPAFSVSESISIRTVIVFFLSTCMVFVRTAFFDTLDIQGDRIVGRATIPILLGEKQTMFLLKIMLTVILVILLLSSAFQLISTLGFLLAICPVFMSIILSAYERGNMLPGIRLEFLVETNFVLAGIITIIWSWL
;
A
#
# COMPACT_ATOMS: atom_id res chain seq x y z
N MET A 1 5.05 10.91 22.87
CA MET A 1 5.78 10.78 21.59
C MET A 1 4.76 10.86 20.46
N LYS A 2 4.94 11.78 19.52
CA LYS A 2 4.14 11.91 18.29
C LYS A 2 5.04 11.57 17.12
N ILE A 3 4.56 10.75 16.18
CA ILE A 3 5.29 10.42 14.96
C ILE A 3 4.66 11.20 13.81
N LEU A 4 5.46 12.01 13.13
CA LEU A 4 5.05 12.80 11.97
C LEU A 4 5.67 12.15 10.73
N LEU A 5 4.86 11.45 9.93
CA LEU A 5 5.31 10.87 8.67
C LEU A 5 5.21 11.90 7.54
N ALA A 6 6.28 12.08 6.77
CA ALA A 6 6.28 12.86 5.55
C ALA A 6 5.28 12.28 4.53
N LYS A 7 4.43 13.13 3.96
CA LYS A 7 3.44 12.74 2.94
C LYS A 7 4.09 12.21 1.67
N THR A 8 5.31 12.64 1.37
CA THR A 8 6.09 12.18 0.22
C THR A 8 6.93 10.93 0.50
N ALA A 9 6.84 10.34 1.70
CA ALA A 9 7.61 9.14 2.05
C ALA A 9 7.29 7.96 1.13
N GLY A 10 8.35 7.30 0.63
CA GLY A 10 8.27 6.07 -0.15
C GLY A 10 8.32 6.30 -1.67
N PHE A 11 7.89 5.28 -2.42
CA PHE A 11 8.01 5.22 -3.89
C PHE A 11 7.51 6.47 -4.61
N CYS A 12 8.39 7.06 -5.42
CA CYS A 12 7.97 8.04 -6.41
C CYS A 12 7.32 7.36 -7.62
N MET A 13 6.68 8.13 -8.50
CA MET A 13 6.03 7.59 -9.71
C MET A 13 7.01 6.81 -10.60
N GLY A 14 8.22 7.33 -10.83
CA GLY A 14 9.21 6.67 -11.69
C GLY A 14 9.68 5.32 -11.15
N VAL A 15 9.97 5.25 -9.85
CA VAL A 15 10.31 3.99 -9.16
C VAL A 15 9.14 3.02 -9.18
N ARG A 16 7.94 3.48 -8.83
CA ARG A 16 6.72 2.66 -8.84
C ARG A 16 6.52 2.03 -10.23
N ARG A 17 6.57 2.85 -11.28
CA ARG A 17 6.46 2.39 -12.67
C ARG A 17 7.50 1.32 -13.01
N ALA A 18 8.76 1.52 -12.64
CA ALA A 18 9.82 0.58 -12.95
C ALA A 18 9.65 -0.77 -12.23
N VAL A 19 9.32 -0.75 -10.94
CA VAL A 19 9.07 -1.97 -10.15
C VAL A 19 7.84 -2.71 -10.67
N GLU A 20 6.77 -1.99 -11.02
CA GLU A 20 5.56 -2.60 -11.59
C GLU A 20 5.85 -3.25 -12.96
N MET A 21 6.63 -2.61 -13.82
CA MET A 21 7.06 -3.20 -15.09
C MET A 21 7.87 -4.47 -14.89
N ALA A 22 8.77 -4.49 -13.90
CA ALA A 22 9.56 -5.66 -13.58
C ALA A 22 8.69 -6.81 -13.06
N LEU A 23 7.80 -6.55 -12.09
CA LEU A 23 6.92 -7.59 -11.53
C LEU A 23 5.93 -8.16 -12.55
N ASP A 24 5.48 -7.35 -13.51
CA ASP A 24 4.58 -7.79 -14.58
C ASP A 24 5.31 -8.56 -15.70
N ALA A 25 6.62 -8.36 -15.86
CA ALA A 25 7.36 -8.83 -17.02
C ALA A 25 7.34 -10.37 -17.21
N PRO A 26 7.52 -11.20 -16.16
CA PRO A 26 7.51 -12.66 -16.31
C PRO A 26 6.21 -13.23 -16.89
N ASN A 27 5.09 -12.51 -16.74
CA ASN A 27 3.77 -12.93 -17.22
C ASN A 27 3.41 -12.37 -18.60
N LYS A 28 4.19 -11.41 -19.12
CA LYS A 28 3.88 -10.66 -20.35
C LYS A 28 4.95 -10.80 -21.43
N HIS A 29 6.16 -11.21 -21.06
CA HIS A 29 7.33 -11.23 -21.94
C HIS A 29 8.09 -12.55 -21.84
N GLU A 30 8.99 -12.76 -22.80
CA GLU A 30 9.78 -13.97 -22.91
C GLU A 30 10.80 -14.07 -21.77
N ASN A 31 10.75 -15.19 -21.04
CA ASN A 31 11.71 -15.53 -20.00
C ASN A 31 13.01 -16.05 -20.64
N PRO A 32 14.18 -15.95 -19.96
CA PRO A 32 14.40 -15.35 -18.65
C PRO A 32 14.26 -13.81 -18.65
N ILE A 33 13.90 -13.25 -17.50
CA ILE A 33 13.76 -11.80 -17.30
C ILE A 33 14.97 -11.29 -16.51
N TYR A 34 15.58 -10.22 -17.02
CA TYR A 34 16.72 -9.57 -16.39
C TYR A 34 16.50 -8.08 -16.19
N THR A 35 17.26 -7.47 -15.28
CA THR A 35 17.46 -6.02 -15.22
C THR A 35 18.92 -5.72 -15.55
N TYR A 36 19.18 -4.70 -16.37
CA TYR A 36 20.57 -4.26 -16.61
C TYR A 36 21.03 -3.32 -15.50
N GLY A 37 21.88 -3.85 -14.63
CA GLY A 37 22.18 -3.34 -13.30
C GLY A 37 20.97 -3.36 -12.36
N PRO A 38 21.12 -2.86 -11.13
CA PRO A 38 20.01 -2.74 -10.18
C PRO A 38 18.89 -1.87 -10.75
N LEU A 39 17.66 -2.40 -10.79
CA LEU A 39 16.48 -1.69 -11.28
C LEU A 39 16.30 -0.33 -10.56
N ILE A 40 16.50 -0.36 -9.24
CA ILE A 40 16.51 0.78 -8.31
C ILE A 40 17.55 0.56 -7.20
N HIS A 41 17.91 1.61 -6.47
CA HIS A 41 18.79 1.51 -5.30
C HIS A 41 17.98 1.19 -4.02
N ASN A 42 17.54 -0.06 -3.88
CA ASN A 42 16.94 -0.59 -2.65
C ASN A 42 17.16 -2.11 -2.52
N PRO A 43 17.91 -2.60 -1.52
CA PRO A 43 18.27 -4.01 -1.43
C PRO A 43 17.06 -4.93 -1.29
N HIS A 44 16.08 -4.58 -0.45
CA HIS A 44 14.88 -5.38 -0.25
C HIS A 44 14.03 -5.55 -1.52
N VAL A 45 14.03 -4.55 -2.41
CA VAL A 45 13.34 -4.67 -3.70
C VAL A 45 14.12 -5.56 -4.66
N LEU A 46 15.45 -5.52 -4.65
CA LEU A 46 16.27 -6.40 -5.48
C LEU A 46 16.12 -7.86 -5.04
N ASP A 47 16.10 -8.13 -3.73
CA ASP A 47 15.85 -9.48 -3.19
C ASP A 47 14.47 -10.00 -3.62
N LEU A 48 13.45 -9.14 -3.52
CA LEU A 48 12.10 -9.44 -3.99
C LEU A 48 12.07 -9.80 -5.49
N LEU A 49 12.76 -9.03 -6.34
CA LEU A 49 12.82 -9.31 -7.78
C LEU A 49 13.52 -10.66 -8.05
N LYS A 50 14.59 -10.94 -7.32
CA LYS A 50 15.30 -12.23 -7.40
C LYS A 50 14.40 -13.40 -7.00
N GLU A 51 13.63 -13.27 -5.92
CA GLU A 51 12.62 -14.26 -5.52
C GLU A 51 11.54 -14.49 -6.58
N LYS A 52 11.32 -13.51 -7.47
CA LYS A 52 10.39 -13.57 -8.60
C LYS A 52 11.01 -14.10 -9.89
N GLY A 53 12.26 -14.56 -9.84
CA GLY A 53 12.98 -15.07 -11.00
C GLY A 53 13.53 -13.97 -11.92
N ILE A 54 13.57 -12.72 -11.45
CA ILE A 54 14.13 -11.59 -12.19
C ILE A 54 15.54 -11.35 -11.69
N SER A 55 16.53 -11.60 -12.54
CA SER A 55 17.95 -11.52 -12.16
C SER A 55 18.61 -10.24 -12.65
N VAL A 56 19.64 -9.76 -11.94
CA VAL A 56 20.44 -8.62 -12.40
C VAL A 56 21.55 -9.12 -13.32
N ILE A 57 21.79 -8.43 -14.43
CA ILE A 57 22.99 -8.57 -15.26
C ILE A 57 23.77 -7.25 -15.22
N ASP A 58 25.06 -7.30 -14.88
CA ASP A 58 25.91 -6.10 -14.84
C ASP A 58 26.68 -5.91 -16.14
N ASP A 59 27.01 -7.01 -16.82
CA ASP A 59 27.68 -7.03 -18.12
C ASP A 59 26.74 -7.52 -19.23
N ILE A 60 26.94 -6.98 -20.44
CA ILE A 60 26.17 -7.36 -21.63
C ILE A 60 26.93 -8.50 -22.33
N PRO A 61 26.38 -9.73 -22.38
CA PRO A 61 27.03 -10.83 -23.10
C PRO A 61 27.01 -10.59 -24.62
N ASP A 62 27.90 -11.26 -25.34
CA ASP A 62 27.93 -11.21 -26.82
C ASP A 62 26.64 -11.79 -27.42
N HIS A 63 26.10 -12.83 -26.79
CA HIS A 63 24.85 -13.48 -27.15
C HIS A 63 24.00 -13.72 -25.90
N GLY A 64 22.73 -13.34 -25.96
CA GLY A 64 21.76 -13.51 -24.87
C GLY A 64 20.35 -13.75 -25.40
N SER A 65 19.49 -14.22 -24.51
CA SER A 65 18.09 -14.55 -24.82
C SER A 65 17.15 -14.06 -23.72
N GLY A 66 15.88 -13.87 -24.08
CA GLY A 66 14.86 -13.37 -23.16
C GLY A 66 14.79 -11.85 -23.14
N THR A 67 14.38 -11.30 -21.99
CA THR A 67 13.99 -9.89 -21.87
C THR A 67 14.85 -9.16 -20.84
N VAL A 68 15.35 -7.98 -21.19
CA VAL A 68 16.12 -7.11 -20.30
C VAL A 68 15.38 -5.80 -20.06
N LEU A 69 15.16 -5.47 -18.79
CA LEU A 69 14.63 -4.20 -18.34
C LEU A 69 15.77 -3.18 -18.14
N ILE A 70 15.63 -2.01 -18.74
CA ILE A 70 16.49 -0.86 -18.46
C ILE A 70 16.06 -0.23 -17.14
N ARG A 71 17.00 -0.08 -16.21
CA ARG A 71 16.79 0.52 -14.88
C ARG A 71 16.16 1.91 -14.92
N ALA A 72 15.50 2.31 -13.83
CA ALA A 72 14.78 3.60 -13.73
C ALA A 72 15.68 4.83 -13.96
N HIS A 73 16.98 4.70 -13.65
CA HIS A 73 18.02 5.71 -13.85
C HIS A 73 18.41 5.90 -15.33
N GLY A 74 17.98 5.01 -16.22
CA GLY A 74 18.41 4.99 -17.61
C GLY A 74 19.82 4.42 -17.78
N VAL A 75 20.22 4.36 -19.05
CA VAL A 75 21.50 3.83 -19.52
C VAL A 75 21.99 4.67 -20.71
N PRO A 76 23.30 4.65 -21.03
CA PRO A 76 23.82 5.25 -22.25
C PRO A 76 23.18 4.64 -23.52
N PRO A 77 23.05 5.40 -24.62
CA PRO A 77 22.53 4.87 -25.89
C PRO A 77 23.23 3.61 -26.37
N GLN A 78 24.57 3.56 -26.22
CA GLN A 78 25.42 2.45 -26.64
C GLN A 78 25.09 1.15 -25.89
N ALA A 79 24.74 1.23 -24.60
CA ALA A 79 24.35 0.06 -23.81
C ALA A 79 23.04 -0.54 -24.35
N LYS A 80 22.06 0.31 -24.69
CA LYS A 80 20.78 -0.13 -25.28
C LYS A 80 20.99 -0.79 -26.65
N GLU A 81 21.89 -0.27 -27.48
CA GLU A 81 22.24 -0.88 -28.76
C GLU A 81 22.95 -2.23 -28.60
N LYS A 82 23.92 -2.31 -27.67
CA LYS A 82 24.61 -3.56 -27.35
C LYS A 82 23.65 -4.66 -26.88
N LEU A 83 22.71 -4.33 -25.98
CA LEU A 83 21.68 -5.28 -25.54
C LEU A 83 20.82 -5.81 -26.70
N LYS A 84 20.42 -4.94 -27.65
CA LYS A 84 19.66 -5.38 -28.84
C LYS A 84 20.51 -6.28 -29.74
N LYS A 85 21.77 -5.90 -29.98
CA LYS A 85 22.70 -6.68 -30.80
C LYS A 85 22.99 -8.06 -30.21
N ALA A 86 23.02 -8.16 -28.88
CA ALA A 86 23.16 -9.43 -28.16
C ALA A 86 21.93 -10.34 -28.27
N GLY A 87 20.79 -9.87 -28.77
CA GLY A 87 19.58 -10.68 -28.98
C GLY A 87 18.47 -10.50 -27.94
N PHE A 88 18.60 -9.55 -27.00
CA PHE A 88 17.57 -9.33 -25.98
C PHE A 88 16.38 -8.52 -26.47
N THR A 89 15.19 -8.89 -25.99
CA THR A 89 14.01 -8.00 -25.99
C THR A 89 14.19 -6.93 -24.91
N ILE A 90 14.05 -5.65 -25.26
CA ILE A 90 14.28 -4.55 -24.30
C ILE A 90 12.97 -3.92 -23.83
N ILE A 91 12.79 -3.84 -22.52
CA ILE A 91 11.76 -3.02 -21.88
C ILE A 91 12.42 -1.81 -21.24
N ASP A 92 11.97 -0.60 -21.62
CA ASP A 92 12.55 0.64 -21.11
C ASP A 92 11.79 1.14 -19.87
N ALA A 93 12.29 0.78 -18.69
CA ALA A 93 11.74 1.24 -17.42
C ALA A 93 12.34 2.57 -16.94
N THR A 94 13.13 3.27 -17.78
CA THR A 94 13.67 4.60 -17.47
C THR A 94 12.56 5.56 -17.05
N CYS A 95 12.81 6.33 -15.99
CA CYS A 95 11.87 7.33 -15.51
C CYS A 95 11.63 8.41 -16.59
N PRO A 96 10.36 8.79 -16.89
CA PRO A 96 10.08 9.85 -17.86
C PRO A 96 10.77 11.19 -17.55
N ARG A 97 11.06 11.47 -16.28
CA ARG A 97 11.82 12.66 -15.88
C ARG A 97 13.29 12.57 -16.30
N VAL A 98 13.90 11.39 -16.23
CA VAL A 98 15.27 11.15 -16.72
C VAL A 98 15.32 11.22 -18.25
N ILE A 99 14.34 10.62 -18.94
CA ILE A 99 14.22 10.69 -20.41
C ILE A 99 14.16 12.15 -20.89
N MET A 100 13.46 13.02 -20.16
CA MET A 100 13.41 14.45 -20.46
C MET A 100 14.81 15.10 -20.42
N VAL A 101 15.63 14.79 -19.40
CA VAL A 101 17.02 15.28 -19.31
C VAL A 101 17.88 14.75 -20.47
N GLN A 102 17.80 13.44 -20.75
CA GLN A 102 18.50 12.81 -21.88
C GLN A 102 18.13 13.49 -23.21
N THR A 103 16.85 13.86 -23.38
CA THR A 103 16.34 14.55 -24.56
C THR A 103 16.89 15.98 -24.68
N ILE A 104 16.96 16.72 -23.56
CA ILE A 104 17.57 18.05 -23.52
C ILE A 104 19.04 17.99 -23.92
N ILE A 105 19.82 17.09 -23.31
CA ILE A 105 21.24 16.90 -23.61
C ILE A 105 21.43 16.54 -25.08
N LYS A 106 20.71 15.53 -25.58
CA LYS A 106 20.81 15.08 -26.97
C LYS A 106 20.48 16.18 -27.98
N LYS A 107 19.44 16.99 -27.70
CA LYS A 107 19.03 18.09 -28.57
C LYS A 107 20.14 19.14 -28.68
N HIS A 108 20.75 19.53 -27.57
CA HIS A 108 21.75 20.59 -27.53
C HIS A 108 23.13 20.11 -28.00
N ALA A 109 23.49 18.85 -27.75
CA ALA A 109 24.70 18.24 -28.31
C ALA A 109 24.71 18.32 -29.84
N ARG A 110 23.57 18.02 -30.49
CA ARG A 110 23.37 18.19 -31.95
C ARG A 110 23.47 19.63 -32.44
N GLN A 111 23.30 20.60 -31.55
CA GLN A 111 23.43 22.03 -31.83
C GLN A 111 24.83 22.56 -31.49
N GLY A 112 25.78 21.67 -31.14
CA GLY A 112 27.16 22.03 -30.82
C GLY A 112 27.39 22.53 -29.39
N TYR A 113 26.41 22.39 -28.48
CA TYR A 113 26.58 22.79 -27.08
C TYR A 113 27.36 21.73 -26.29
N THR A 114 28.26 22.18 -25.42
CA THR A 114 28.83 21.38 -24.33
C THR A 114 27.78 21.18 -23.24
N SER A 115 27.70 19.98 -22.66
CA SER A 115 26.79 19.68 -21.55
C SER A 115 27.55 19.63 -20.22
N ILE A 116 27.22 20.52 -19.30
CA ILE A 116 27.70 20.48 -17.91
C ILE A 116 26.60 19.82 -17.07
N ILE A 117 26.90 18.67 -16.47
CA ILE A 117 25.97 17.85 -15.72
C ILE A 117 26.33 17.96 -14.24
N ILE A 118 25.46 18.56 -13.44
CA ILE A 118 25.63 18.69 -11.99
C ILE A 118 25.12 17.42 -11.31
N GLY A 119 26.02 16.62 -10.74
CA GLY A 119 25.67 15.32 -10.15
C GLY A 119 26.88 14.46 -9.82
N ASP A 120 26.61 13.30 -9.24
CA ASP A 120 27.63 12.34 -8.83
C ASP A 120 28.18 11.59 -10.05
N LYS A 121 29.49 11.68 -10.32
CA LYS A 121 30.15 11.13 -11.52
C LYS A 121 29.88 9.65 -11.75
N ASP A 122 29.93 8.86 -10.69
CA ASP A 122 29.78 7.40 -10.77
C ASP A 122 28.31 6.94 -10.67
N HIS A 123 27.36 7.88 -10.51
CA HIS A 123 25.97 7.52 -10.35
C HIS A 123 25.36 7.02 -11.67
N PRO A 124 24.64 5.89 -11.67
CA PRO A 124 23.94 5.31 -12.82
C PRO A 124 23.23 6.28 -13.76
N GLU A 125 22.49 7.23 -13.18
CA GLU A 125 21.78 8.25 -13.92
C GLU A 125 22.73 9.17 -14.67
N VAL A 126 23.77 9.67 -14.00
CA VAL A 126 24.73 10.63 -14.57
C VAL A 126 25.55 10.00 -15.69
N VAL A 127 25.98 8.75 -15.51
CA VAL A 127 26.60 7.95 -16.59
C VAL A 127 25.64 7.82 -17.78
N GLY A 128 24.37 7.54 -17.51
CA GLY A 128 23.32 7.50 -18.51
C GLY A 128 23.15 8.83 -19.25
N LEU A 129 23.10 9.96 -18.54
CA LEU A 129 22.99 11.31 -19.10
C LEU A 129 24.20 11.68 -19.96
N LEU A 130 25.41 11.38 -19.47
CA LEU A 130 26.67 11.68 -20.16
C LEU A 130 26.74 10.99 -21.53
N GLY A 131 26.19 9.77 -21.65
CA GLY A 131 26.10 9.05 -22.92
C GLY A 131 25.30 9.75 -24.04
N TYR A 132 24.46 10.73 -23.70
CA TYR A 132 23.68 11.51 -24.68
C TYR A 132 24.38 12.82 -25.09
N SER A 133 25.56 13.14 -24.53
CA SER A 133 26.29 14.39 -24.77
C SER A 133 27.14 14.41 -26.03
N ASP A 134 27.15 13.34 -26.83
CA ASP A 134 27.99 13.20 -28.03
C ASP A 134 29.49 13.44 -27.75
N GLY A 135 29.96 12.95 -26.59
CA GLY A 135 31.34 13.09 -26.12
C GLY A 135 31.71 14.48 -25.57
N LYS A 136 30.79 15.45 -25.60
CA LYS A 136 31.00 16.84 -25.14
C LYS A 136 30.35 17.11 -23.79
N GLY A 137 30.55 16.21 -22.84
CA GLY A 137 29.94 16.28 -21.51
C GLY A 137 30.96 16.38 -20.38
N TYR A 138 30.69 17.22 -19.39
CA TYR A 138 31.46 17.36 -18.16
C TYR A 138 30.55 17.12 -16.97
N VAL A 139 31.04 16.40 -15.95
CA VAL A 139 30.30 16.15 -14.71
C VAL A 139 30.95 16.92 -13.58
N ILE A 140 30.13 17.61 -12.78
CA ILE A 140 30.58 18.41 -11.64
C ILE A 140 29.73 18.06 -10.42
N ASP A 141 30.38 17.70 -9.32
CA ASP A 141 29.73 17.29 -8.07
C ASP A 141 29.73 18.39 -6.99
N ASN A 142 30.56 19.42 -7.13
CA ASN A 142 30.70 20.51 -6.15
C ASN A 142 30.99 21.86 -6.81
N ILE A 143 30.79 22.96 -6.06
CA ILE A 143 30.91 24.33 -6.60
C ILE A 143 32.32 24.65 -7.09
N ASN A 144 33.36 24.15 -6.41
CA ASN A 144 34.76 24.42 -6.76
C ASN A 144 35.13 23.77 -8.10
N GLY A 145 34.54 22.62 -8.41
CA GLY A 145 34.73 21.94 -9.69
C GLY A 145 34.36 22.81 -10.90
N LEU A 146 33.39 23.72 -10.74
CA LEU A 146 32.99 24.63 -11.83
C LEU A 146 34.09 25.60 -12.22
N ASP A 147 34.96 25.99 -11.28
CA ASP A 147 36.03 26.96 -11.54
C ASP A 147 37.20 26.37 -12.34
N TYR A 148 37.29 25.04 -12.41
CA TYR A 148 38.29 24.33 -13.22
C TYR A 148 37.81 24.00 -14.64
N LEU A 149 36.56 24.31 -14.98
CA LEU A 149 36.05 24.09 -16.32
C LEU A 149 36.65 25.11 -17.30
N PRO A 150 37.01 24.68 -18.53
CA PRO A 150 37.34 25.64 -19.57
C PRO A 150 36.09 26.46 -19.95
N ALA A 151 36.31 27.67 -20.46
CA ALA A 151 35.23 28.48 -21.02
C ALA A 151 34.75 27.86 -22.34
N PHE A 152 33.44 27.74 -22.50
CA PHE A 152 32.81 27.22 -23.71
C PHE A 152 32.07 28.34 -24.45
N GLU A 153 32.07 28.30 -25.79
CA GLU A 153 31.26 29.23 -26.58
C GLU A 153 29.77 28.98 -26.36
N LYS A 154 29.36 27.72 -26.27
CA LYS A 154 27.98 27.28 -26.07
C LYS A 154 27.95 26.13 -25.07
N ALA A 155 27.34 26.35 -23.91
CA ALA A 155 27.11 25.28 -22.94
C ALA A 155 25.68 25.27 -22.40
N ILE A 156 25.23 24.09 -22.02
CA ILE A 156 24.04 23.90 -21.19
C ILE A 156 24.45 23.40 -19.81
N ILE A 157 23.71 23.79 -18.79
CA ILE A 157 23.82 23.23 -17.44
C ILE A 157 22.54 22.47 -17.14
N VAL A 158 22.67 21.19 -16.79
CA VAL A 158 21.60 20.31 -16.32
C VAL A 158 21.99 19.70 -14.98
N ALA A 159 21.02 19.27 -14.19
CA ALA A 159 21.25 18.55 -12.93
C ALA A 159 20.75 17.09 -12.99
N GLN A 160 21.41 16.23 -12.24
CA GLN A 160 20.86 14.94 -11.83
C GLN A 160 19.49 15.15 -11.16
N THR A 161 18.50 14.31 -11.48
CA THR A 161 17.11 14.48 -11.05
C THR A 161 16.90 14.41 -9.53
N THR A 162 17.86 13.82 -8.83
CA THR A 162 17.91 13.68 -7.36
C THR A 162 18.86 14.67 -6.68
N GLN A 163 19.43 15.63 -7.42
CA GLN A 163 20.35 16.63 -6.88
C GLN A 163 19.66 17.54 -5.85
N ASN A 164 20.46 18.16 -4.99
CA ASN A 164 20.02 19.16 -4.06
C ASN A 164 19.58 20.46 -4.73
N THR A 165 18.43 20.96 -4.31
CA THR A 165 17.89 22.20 -4.84
C THR A 165 18.74 23.41 -4.45
N GLN A 166 19.21 23.50 -3.20
CA GLN A 166 19.99 24.64 -2.72
C GLN A 166 21.36 24.75 -3.42
N PHE A 167 22.09 23.64 -3.53
CA PHE A 167 23.34 23.59 -4.29
C PHE A 167 23.12 23.99 -5.76
N PHE A 168 22.05 23.52 -6.41
CA PHE A 168 21.78 23.91 -7.79
C PHE A 168 21.44 25.40 -7.95
N GLU A 169 20.83 26.04 -6.95
CA GLU A 169 20.67 27.50 -6.93
C GLU A 169 22.03 28.24 -6.82
N GLU A 170 23.00 27.68 -6.12
CA GLU A 170 24.37 28.22 -6.09
C GLU A 170 25.05 28.09 -7.47
N VAL A 171 24.87 26.96 -8.16
CA VAL A 171 25.35 26.77 -9.53
C VAL A 171 24.73 27.79 -10.49
N LYS A 172 23.43 28.09 -10.35
CA LYS A 172 22.78 29.13 -11.17
C LYS A 172 23.41 30.49 -10.97
N LYS A 173 23.59 30.91 -9.71
CA LYS A 173 24.23 32.19 -9.38
C LYS A 173 25.66 32.27 -9.92
N TRP A 174 26.41 31.17 -9.86
CA TRP A 174 27.74 31.09 -10.46
C TRP A 174 27.70 31.29 -11.98
N ALA A 175 26.78 30.60 -12.67
CA ALA A 175 26.65 30.67 -14.12
C ALA A 175 26.19 32.05 -14.58
N ASP A 176 25.20 32.66 -13.91
CA ASP A 176 24.73 34.01 -14.21
C ASP A 176 25.84 35.05 -14.06
N LYS A 177 26.75 34.85 -13.10
CA LYS A 177 27.88 35.76 -12.84
C LYS A 177 29.05 35.58 -13.82
N LYS A 178 29.44 34.34 -14.14
CA LYS A 178 30.65 34.05 -14.95
C LYS A 178 30.36 33.80 -16.43
N PHE A 179 29.23 33.16 -16.75
CA PHE A 179 28.90 32.70 -18.09
C PHE A 179 27.40 32.91 -18.39
N PRO A 180 26.90 34.16 -18.44
CA PRO A 180 25.47 34.47 -18.59
C PRO A 180 24.85 33.96 -19.90
N HIS A 181 25.66 33.59 -20.89
CA HIS A 181 25.22 33.00 -22.15
C HIS A 181 24.96 31.48 -22.06
N TYR A 182 25.33 30.82 -20.96
CA TYR A 182 25.03 29.41 -20.76
C TYR A 182 23.54 29.19 -20.52
N LYS A 183 22.99 28.13 -21.13
CA LYS A 183 21.58 27.78 -20.96
C LYS A 183 21.40 26.86 -19.76
N ILE A 184 20.67 27.31 -18.74
CA ILE A 184 20.45 26.52 -17.54
C ILE A 184 19.07 25.85 -17.59
N PHE A 185 19.04 24.54 -17.41
CA PHE A 185 17.82 23.76 -17.30
C PHE A 185 17.75 23.14 -15.90
N ASN A 186 16.76 23.57 -15.10
CA ASN A 186 16.49 22.92 -13.83
C ASN A 186 15.81 21.56 -14.06
N THR A 187 16.62 20.51 -14.05
CA THR A 187 16.17 19.14 -14.31
C THR A 187 16.02 18.31 -13.03
N ILE A 188 16.14 18.92 -11.84
CA ILE A 188 15.75 18.29 -10.57
C ILE A 188 14.26 18.00 -10.63
N CYS A 189 13.85 16.76 -10.37
CA CYS A 189 12.46 16.38 -10.55
C CYS A 189 11.57 16.90 -9.40
N ASP A 190 10.30 17.20 -9.70
CA ASP A 190 9.33 17.71 -8.72
C ASP A 190 9.22 16.83 -7.46
N SER A 191 9.37 15.51 -7.65
CA SER A 191 9.32 14.52 -6.58
C SER A 191 10.47 14.68 -5.58
N THR A 192 11.67 14.99 -6.07
CA THR A 192 12.86 15.30 -5.28
C THR A 192 12.66 16.63 -4.55
N SER A 193 12.32 17.69 -5.28
CA SER A 193 12.16 19.03 -4.71
C SER A 193 11.10 19.08 -3.61
N LYS A 194 9.96 18.40 -3.80
CA LYS A 194 8.90 18.29 -2.78
C LYS A 194 9.36 17.51 -1.53
N ARG A 195 10.12 16.42 -1.69
CA ARG A 195 10.67 15.66 -0.56
C ARG A 195 11.68 16.47 0.23
N GLN A 196 12.59 17.15 -0.46
CA GLN A 196 13.61 17.98 0.19
C GLN A 196 12.96 19.12 0.99
N ALA A 197 11.98 19.81 0.40
CA ALA A 197 11.21 20.84 1.09
C ALA A 197 10.45 20.28 2.30
N GLU A 198 9.75 19.15 2.13
CA GLU A 198 8.99 18.54 3.22
C GLU A 198 9.88 18.06 4.36
N VAL A 199 11.03 17.45 4.08
CA VAL A 199 11.99 17.02 5.13
C VAL A 199 12.54 18.22 5.89
N LYS A 200 12.84 19.33 5.21
CA LYS A 200 13.28 20.57 5.86
C LYS A 200 12.20 21.13 6.79
N HIS A 201 10.94 21.17 6.35
CA HIS A 201 9.82 21.59 7.19
C HIS A 201 9.58 20.63 8.36
N LEU A 202 9.62 19.31 8.10
CA LEU A 202 9.44 18.27 9.10
C LEU A 202 10.49 18.38 10.21
N ALA A 203 11.76 18.50 9.84
CA ALA A 203 12.89 18.60 10.77
C ALA A 203 12.75 19.77 11.75
N ASN A 204 12.18 20.89 11.31
CA ASN A 204 11.93 22.06 12.17
C ASN A 204 10.80 21.85 13.20
N SER A 205 9.97 20.82 13.03
CA SER A 205 8.79 20.55 13.87
C SER A 205 8.97 19.37 14.83
N VAL A 206 10.18 18.76 14.86
CA VAL A 206 10.44 17.51 15.59
C VAL A 206 11.75 17.56 16.37
N ASP A 207 11.92 16.60 17.28
CA ASP A 207 13.12 16.46 18.11
C ASP A 207 14.17 15.58 17.45
N ALA A 208 13.74 14.62 16.61
CA ALA A 208 14.61 13.75 15.83
C ALA A 208 13.97 13.41 14.48
N VAL A 209 14.79 13.15 13.46
CA VAL A 209 14.35 12.76 12.12
C VAL A 209 14.90 11.38 11.77
N ILE A 210 14.05 10.51 11.24
CA ILE A 210 14.43 9.19 10.74
C ILE A 210 14.16 9.17 9.23
N VAL A 211 15.20 8.86 8.46
CA VAL A 211 15.17 8.77 6.99
C VAL A 211 15.36 7.31 6.60
N VAL A 212 14.31 6.69 6.08
CA VAL A 212 14.30 5.27 5.74
C VAL A 212 14.67 5.03 4.27
N GLY A 213 15.66 4.20 4.00
CA GLY A 213 15.98 3.71 2.66
C GLY A 213 17.44 3.30 2.50
N GLY A 214 17.75 2.65 1.38
CA GLY A 214 19.09 2.12 1.13
C GLY A 214 20.20 3.19 1.22
N HIS A 215 21.35 2.83 1.80
CA HIS A 215 22.52 3.72 1.94
C HIS A 215 23.13 4.14 0.59
N ASN A 216 22.92 3.32 -0.44
CA ASN A 216 23.36 3.57 -1.81
C ASN A 216 22.38 4.41 -2.64
N SER A 217 21.26 4.86 -2.07
CA SER A 217 20.29 5.72 -2.75
C SER A 217 20.69 7.20 -2.64
N GLY A 218 21.07 7.82 -3.75
CA GLY A 218 21.42 9.25 -3.80
C GLY A 218 20.31 10.16 -3.25
N ASN A 219 19.05 9.89 -3.61
CA ASN A 219 17.92 10.64 -3.05
C ASN A 219 17.79 10.46 -1.54
N THR A 220 17.90 9.22 -1.02
CA THR A 220 17.75 8.97 0.42
C THR A 220 18.87 9.63 1.21
N ARG A 221 20.10 9.51 0.73
CA ARG A 221 21.28 10.19 1.29
C ARG A 221 21.06 11.69 1.36
N ARG A 222 20.55 12.30 0.28
CA ARG A 222 20.31 13.75 0.28
C ARG A 222 19.24 14.19 1.27
N LEU A 223 18.20 13.39 1.49
CA LEU A 223 17.22 13.66 2.54
C LEU A 223 17.84 13.57 3.94
N ALA A 224 18.74 12.61 4.17
CA ALA A 224 19.47 12.49 5.43
C ALA A 224 20.42 13.68 5.67
N GLU A 225 21.12 14.15 4.63
CA GLU A 225 21.96 15.35 4.68
C GLU A 225 21.13 16.61 5.02
N ILE A 226 20.01 16.83 4.34
CA ILE A 226 19.12 17.96 4.61
C ILE A 226 18.52 17.88 6.02
N ALA A 227 18.21 16.68 6.51
CA ALA A 227 17.78 16.50 7.89
C ALA A 227 18.89 16.83 8.90
N LYS A 228 20.15 16.49 8.60
CA LYS A 228 21.32 16.84 9.43
C LYS A 228 21.57 18.35 9.45
N GLU A 229 21.38 19.04 8.32
CA GLU A 229 21.52 20.51 8.22
C GLU A 229 20.60 21.27 9.18
N SER A 230 19.51 20.66 9.66
CA SER A 230 18.64 21.29 10.66
C SER A 230 19.23 21.28 12.09
N GLY A 231 20.38 20.64 12.31
CA GLY A 231 21.00 20.47 13.63
C GLY A 231 20.27 19.51 14.57
N LYS A 232 19.26 18.77 14.07
CA LYS A 232 18.51 17.78 14.86
C LYS A 232 19.15 16.39 14.73
N PRO A 233 19.09 15.56 15.80
CA PRO A 233 19.40 14.13 15.70
C PRO A 233 18.71 13.49 14.50
N SER A 234 19.50 12.94 13.58
CA SER A 234 19.02 12.45 12.29
C SER A 234 19.65 11.09 11.97
N TYR A 235 18.79 10.11 11.70
CA TYR A 235 19.17 8.71 11.52
C TYR A 235 18.80 8.25 10.12
N HIS A 236 19.77 7.75 9.36
CA HIS A 236 19.56 7.09 8.08
C HIS A 236 19.62 5.58 8.31
N ILE A 237 18.50 4.90 8.09
CA ILE A 237 18.37 3.44 8.31
C ILE A 237 17.79 2.74 7.08
N GLU A 238 18.13 1.47 6.86
CA GLU A 238 17.49 0.65 5.81
C GLU A 238 16.28 -0.13 6.34
N SER A 239 16.29 -0.51 7.62
CA SER A 239 15.26 -1.34 8.25
C SER A 239 14.95 -0.93 9.71
N GLU A 240 13.89 -1.51 10.28
CA GLU A 240 13.54 -1.33 11.69
C GLU A 240 14.59 -1.85 12.68
N ASP A 241 15.46 -2.76 12.25
CA ASP A 241 16.49 -3.40 13.10
C ASP A 241 17.64 -2.44 13.41
N GLU A 242 17.84 -1.41 12.60
CA GLU A 242 18.86 -0.36 12.78
C GLU A 242 18.39 0.78 13.69
N LEU A 243 17.14 0.74 14.18
CA LEU A 243 16.64 1.75 15.09
C LEU A 243 17.36 1.70 16.44
N ASP A 244 18.09 2.76 16.79
CA ASP A 244 18.54 2.95 18.17
C ASP A 244 17.38 3.45 19.05
N LEU A 245 16.64 2.48 19.57
CA LEU A 245 15.49 2.70 20.44
C LEU A 245 15.86 3.44 21.74
N LYS A 246 17.11 3.35 22.21
CA LYS A 246 17.57 4.04 23.43
C LYS A 246 17.79 5.51 23.15
N ALA A 247 18.49 5.83 22.05
CA ALA A 247 18.74 7.20 21.61
C ALA A 247 17.45 7.95 21.27
N LEU A 248 16.48 7.27 20.66
CA LEU A 248 15.17 7.85 20.32
C LEU A 248 14.22 7.99 21.52
N SER A 249 14.58 7.41 22.66
CA SER A 249 13.66 7.29 23.78
C SER A 249 13.29 8.67 24.35
N SER A 250 14.22 9.64 24.39
CA SER A 250 13.99 10.99 24.93
C SER A 250 13.17 11.90 24.00
N ALA A 251 13.01 11.54 22.73
CA ALA A 251 12.27 12.36 21.75
C ALA A 251 10.76 12.36 22.02
N GLN A 252 10.15 13.54 22.04
CA GLN A 252 8.69 13.69 22.13
C GLN A 252 8.04 13.76 20.75
N ASN A 253 8.74 14.25 19.74
CA ASN A 253 8.27 14.33 18.37
C ASN A 253 9.33 13.71 17.46
N ILE A 254 8.96 12.67 16.72
CA ILE A 254 9.85 12.01 15.75
C ILE A 254 9.29 12.26 14.35
N GLY A 255 10.10 12.86 13.49
CA GLY A 255 9.84 12.93 12.07
C GLY A 255 10.26 11.63 11.40
N LEU A 256 9.39 11.04 10.60
CA LEU A 256 9.70 9.87 9.78
C LEU A 256 9.55 10.26 8.31
N THR A 257 10.53 9.94 7.49
CA THR A 257 10.46 10.08 6.03
C THR A 257 11.09 8.87 5.38
N ALA A 258 10.91 8.72 4.07
CA ALA A 258 11.51 7.63 3.32
C ALA A 258 11.93 8.07 1.92
N GLY A 259 13.03 7.49 1.45
CA GLY A 259 13.55 7.71 0.12
C GLY A 259 12.58 7.32 -1.00
N ALA A 260 12.80 7.91 -2.18
CA ALA A 260 11.99 7.63 -3.37
C ALA A 260 12.05 6.16 -3.85
N SER A 261 13.07 5.41 -3.44
CA SER A 261 13.25 3.98 -3.70
C SER A 261 12.84 3.08 -2.54
N THR A 262 12.29 3.64 -1.46
CA THR A 262 11.91 2.87 -0.27
C THR A 262 10.46 2.39 -0.37
N PRO A 263 10.21 1.08 -0.33
CA PRO A 263 8.86 0.55 -0.36
C PRO A 263 8.06 0.81 0.92
N ASN A 264 6.73 0.88 0.82
CA ASN A 264 5.90 1.27 1.96
C ASN A 264 5.93 0.25 3.10
N TRP A 265 6.13 -1.04 2.83
CA TRP A 265 6.16 -2.05 3.89
C TRP A 265 7.33 -1.83 4.85
N ILE A 266 8.49 -1.37 4.37
CA ILE A 266 9.63 -1.03 5.24
C ILE A 266 9.28 0.19 6.10
N THR A 267 8.76 1.26 5.48
CA THR A 267 8.33 2.46 6.21
C THR A 267 7.26 2.13 7.25
N LYS A 268 6.31 1.24 6.95
CA LYS A 268 5.29 0.75 7.88
C LYS A 268 5.93 -0.01 9.06
N ARG A 269 6.93 -0.88 8.83
CA ARG A 269 7.62 -1.61 9.91
C ARG A 269 8.40 -0.68 10.83
N VAL A 270 9.11 0.31 10.28
CA VAL A 270 9.77 1.36 11.06
C VAL A 270 8.76 2.17 11.86
N TYR A 271 7.68 2.65 11.22
CA TYR A 271 6.62 3.41 11.90
C TYR A 271 6.02 2.63 13.07
N ARG A 272 5.69 1.35 12.87
CA ARG A 272 5.12 0.50 13.91
C ARG A 272 6.10 0.21 15.04
N SER A 273 7.38 0.04 14.72
CA SER A 273 8.43 -0.14 15.74
C SER A 273 8.53 1.10 16.63
N LEU A 274 8.49 2.30 16.05
CA LEU A 274 8.42 3.57 16.78
C LEU A 274 7.12 3.73 17.57
N GLU A 275 5.98 3.36 17.00
CA GLU A 275 4.69 3.40 17.69
C GLU A 275 4.70 2.46 18.92
N SER A 276 5.28 1.26 18.79
CA SER A 276 5.41 0.31 19.90
C SER A 276 6.28 0.85 21.05
N LEU A 277 7.32 1.64 20.74
CA LEU A 277 8.15 2.31 21.74
C LEU A 277 7.38 3.37 22.52
N PHE A 278 6.56 4.17 21.83
CA PHE A 278 5.71 5.18 22.47
C PHE A 278 4.86 4.54 23.57
N PHE A 279 4.21 3.42 23.24
CA PHE A 279 3.34 2.72 24.19
C PHE A 279 4.10 1.96 25.28
N LYS A 280 5.36 1.57 25.07
CA LYS A 280 6.20 1.06 26.17
C LYS A 280 6.45 2.14 27.22
N LYS A 281 6.59 3.42 26.82
CA LYS A 281 6.85 4.57 27.71
C LYS A 281 5.62 5.15 28.39
N GLU A 282 4.42 5.07 27.79
CA GLU A 282 3.20 5.55 28.46
C GLU A 282 2.91 4.74 29.74
N ARG A 283 2.64 5.44 30.86
CA ARG A 283 2.17 4.84 32.12
C ARG A 283 0.64 4.98 32.21
N GLY A 284 -0.04 3.99 32.79
CA GLY A 284 -1.47 4.05 33.11
C GLY A 284 -2.43 3.51 32.03
N TRP A 285 -3.67 4.02 32.04
CA TRP A 285 -4.80 3.49 31.26
C TRP A 285 -4.63 3.55 29.74
N ARG A 286 -3.84 4.50 29.19
CA ARG A 286 -3.67 4.66 27.73
C ARG A 286 -2.89 3.51 27.10
N LYS A 287 -1.86 3.02 27.80
CA LYS A 287 -1.10 1.83 27.41
C LYS A 287 -1.98 0.58 27.45
N ALA A 288 -2.79 0.43 28.50
CA ALA A 288 -3.73 -0.68 28.62
C ALA A 288 -4.75 -0.66 27.47
N PHE A 289 -5.35 0.50 27.20
CA PHE A 289 -6.30 0.69 26.11
C PHE A 289 -5.72 0.33 24.74
N PHE A 290 -4.54 0.85 24.39
CA PHE A 290 -3.89 0.51 23.12
C PHE A 290 -3.53 -0.98 23.03
N SER A 291 -3.03 -1.57 24.12
CA SER A 291 -2.71 -3.00 24.17
C SER A 291 -3.95 -3.87 23.95
N ILE A 292 -5.09 -3.48 24.53
CA ILE A 292 -6.39 -4.14 24.33
C ILE A 292 -6.83 -3.97 22.87
N GLN A 293 -6.87 -2.74 22.35
CA GLN A 293 -7.25 -2.44 20.97
C GLN A 293 -6.45 -3.28 19.96
N ARG A 294 -5.13 -3.28 20.12
CA ARG A 294 -4.19 -4.05 19.30
C ARG A 294 -4.46 -5.56 19.40
N SER A 295 -4.66 -6.07 20.61
CA SER A 295 -4.93 -7.50 20.81
C SER A 295 -6.25 -7.92 20.17
N LEU A 296 -7.30 -7.09 20.30
CA LEU A 296 -8.61 -7.34 19.71
C LEU A 296 -8.57 -7.35 18.18
N LEU A 297 -7.75 -6.50 17.55
CA LEU A 297 -7.56 -6.49 16.10
C LEU A 297 -6.73 -7.68 15.62
N LEU A 298 -5.59 -7.95 16.26
CA LEU A 298 -4.70 -9.07 15.87
C LEU A 298 -5.39 -10.44 16.02
N THR A 299 -6.28 -10.60 17.00
CA THR A 299 -7.07 -11.83 17.19
C THR A 299 -8.34 -11.88 16.32
N ASN A 300 -8.66 -10.83 15.57
CA ASN A 300 -9.94 -10.60 14.87
C ASN A 300 -11.18 -10.54 15.78
N ILE A 301 -11.05 -10.46 17.10
CA ILE A 301 -12.19 -10.33 18.01
C ILE A 301 -12.97 -9.05 17.69
N TYR A 302 -12.30 -7.92 17.47
CA TYR A 302 -12.99 -6.65 17.17
C TYR A 302 -13.79 -6.72 15.87
N VAL A 303 -13.22 -7.34 14.83
CA VAL A 303 -13.89 -7.56 13.53
C VAL A 303 -15.14 -8.43 13.71
N SER A 304 -15.04 -9.50 14.52
CA SER A 304 -16.17 -10.38 14.79
C SER A 304 -17.28 -9.70 15.60
N LEU A 305 -16.93 -8.85 16.57
CA LEU A 305 -17.90 -8.02 17.29
C LEU A 305 -18.60 -7.04 16.36
N GLY A 306 -17.85 -6.45 15.42
CA GLY A 306 -18.41 -5.63 14.34
C GLY A 306 -19.46 -6.39 13.53
N ALA A 307 -19.17 -7.63 13.12
CA ALA A 307 -20.14 -8.49 12.41
C ALA A 307 -21.40 -8.76 13.25
N GLY A 308 -21.25 -9.01 14.56
CA GLY A 308 -22.39 -9.15 15.48
C GLY A 308 -23.23 -7.89 15.57
N CYS A 309 -22.61 -6.72 15.71
CA CYS A 309 -23.30 -5.42 15.73
C CYS A 309 -24.01 -5.13 14.40
N LEU A 310 -23.40 -5.46 13.26
CA LEU A 310 -24.02 -5.36 11.95
C LEU A 310 -25.21 -6.32 11.81
N CYS A 311 -25.08 -7.57 12.27
CA CYS A 311 -26.18 -8.54 12.32
C CYS A 311 -27.34 -7.99 13.15
N TYR A 312 -27.06 -7.43 14.33
CA TYR A 312 -28.08 -6.84 15.18
C TYR A 312 -28.84 -5.71 14.47
N ALA A 313 -28.12 -4.80 13.83
CA ALA A 313 -28.72 -3.74 13.02
C ALA A 313 -29.58 -4.30 11.88
N CYS A 314 -29.08 -5.32 11.17
CA CYS A 314 -29.80 -5.97 10.07
C CYS A 314 -31.06 -6.71 10.56
N THR A 315 -31.03 -7.39 11.70
CA THR A 315 -32.21 -8.05 12.27
C THR A 315 -33.28 -7.04 12.67
N ARG A 316 -32.89 -5.92 13.27
CA ARG A 316 -33.84 -4.87 13.68
C ARG A 316 -34.40 -4.09 12.49
N LEU A 317 -33.59 -3.86 11.44
CA LEU A 317 -34.08 -3.34 10.16
C LEU A 317 -35.14 -4.26 9.53
N GLN A 318 -34.97 -5.57 9.69
CA GLN A 318 -35.88 -6.59 9.19
C GLN A 318 -37.14 -6.77 10.05
N GLY A 319 -37.20 -6.20 11.26
CA GLY A 319 -38.31 -6.39 12.19
C GLY A 319 -38.23 -7.69 12.99
N ILE A 320 -37.07 -8.33 13.06
CA ILE A 320 -36.86 -9.57 13.81
C ILE A 320 -36.58 -9.23 15.28
N GLU A 321 -37.36 -9.82 16.18
CA GLU A 321 -37.26 -9.58 17.64
C GLU A 321 -36.29 -10.52 18.36
N HIS A 322 -36.28 -11.80 18.00
CA HIS A 322 -35.37 -12.79 18.58
C HIS A 322 -34.01 -12.79 17.88
N TYR A 323 -33.19 -11.76 18.10
CA TYR A 323 -31.94 -11.55 17.36
C TYR A 323 -30.68 -12.19 17.98
N PHE A 324 -30.71 -12.55 19.28
CA PHE A 324 -29.49 -12.93 20.01
C PHE A 324 -28.76 -14.15 19.42
N PRO A 325 -29.44 -15.26 19.06
CA PRO A 325 -28.77 -16.42 18.46
C PRO A 325 -28.06 -16.06 17.14
N HIS A 326 -28.66 -15.22 16.31
CA HIS A 326 -28.10 -14.79 15.02
C HIS A 326 -26.87 -13.90 15.19
N VAL A 327 -26.91 -12.99 16.16
CA VAL A 327 -25.78 -12.13 16.51
C VAL A 327 -24.61 -13.00 17.00
N LEU A 328 -24.87 -13.97 17.88
CA LEU A 328 -23.85 -14.88 18.38
C LEU A 328 -23.24 -15.71 17.24
N ILE A 329 -24.06 -16.28 16.36
CA ILE A 329 -23.60 -17.05 15.20
C ILE A 329 -22.74 -16.19 14.28
N SER A 330 -23.15 -14.95 14.00
CA SER A 330 -22.38 -14.01 13.18
C SER A 330 -21.00 -13.73 13.76
N ILE A 331 -20.90 -13.49 15.08
CA ILE A 331 -19.62 -13.30 15.78
C ILE A 331 -18.75 -14.54 15.63
N LEU A 332 -19.28 -15.72 15.98
CA LEU A 332 -18.54 -16.98 16.00
C LEU A 332 -18.05 -17.39 14.60
N TYR A 333 -18.91 -17.28 13.59
CA TYR A 333 -18.59 -17.58 12.20
C TYR A 333 -17.49 -16.65 11.66
N VAL A 334 -17.66 -15.34 11.83
CA VAL A 334 -16.70 -14.36 11.32
C VAL A 334 -15.35 -14.50 12.02
N LEU A 335 -15.34 -14.74 13.33
CA LEU A 335 -14.11 -15.00 14.10
C LEU A 335 -13.38 -16.22 13.57
N SER A 336 -14.09 -17.35 13.42
CA SER A 336 -13.53 -18.59 12.92
C SER A 336 -12.95 -18.43 11.51
N MET A 337 -13.75 -17.90 10.57
CA MET A 337 -13.34 -17.77 9.17
C MET A 337 -12.17 -16.78 8.99
N HIS A 338 -12.16 -15.65 9.71
CA HIS A 338 -11.04 -14.71 9.60
C HIS A 338 -9.74 -15.29 10.15
N ILE A 339 -9.79 -15.99 11.28
CA ILE A 339 -8.59 -16.62 11.84
C ILE A 339 -8.09 -17.72 10.90
N LEU A 340 -8.96 -18.60 10.38
CA LEU A 340 -8.58 -19.67 9.45
C LEU A 340 -8.01 -19.11 8.14
N ASN A 341 -8.61 -18.05 7.59
CA ASN A 341 -8.12 -17.40 6.38
C ASN A 341 -6.74 -16.76 6.58
N ASN A 342 -6.46 -16.18 7.75
CA ASN A 342 -5.15 -15.62 8.06
C ASN A 342 -4.11 -16.72 8.39
N LEU A 343 -4.51 -17.83 9.03
CA LEU A 343 -3.62 -18.97 9.31
C LEU A 343 -3.22 -19.74 8.04
N THR A 344 -4.13 -19.81 7.08
CA THR A 344 -3.90 -20.38 5.73
C THR A 344 -3.53 -19.32 4.69
N GLY A 345 -3.25 -18.11 5.16
CA GLY A 345 -2.97 -16.91 4.39
C GLY A 345 -1.75 -17.03 3.49
N SER A 346 -1.60 -16.06 2.60
CA SER A 346 -0.58 -16.09 1.54
C SER A 346 0.67 -15.30 1.96
N LYS A 347 1.78 -15.44 1.21
CA LYS A 347 2.97 -14.60 1.42
C LYS A 347 2.66 -13.09 1.35
N SER A 348 1.54 -12.66 0.72
CA SER A 348 1.08 -11.26 0.67
C SER A 348 0.98 -10.64 2.05
N ASP A 349 0.51 -11.44 3.01
CA ASP A 349 0.12 -10.95 4.32
C ASP A 349 1.37 -10.50 5.10
N GLN A 350 2.55 -11.04 4.76
CA GLN A 350 3.84 -10.61 5.31
C GLN A 350 4.26 -9.21 4.82
N TYR A 351 3.85 -8.80 3.61
CA TYR A 351 4.14 -7.48 3.06
C TYR A 351 3.06 -6.45 3.44
N ASN A 352 1.80 -6.88 3.49
CA ASN A 352 0.64 -6.04 3.78
C ASN A 352 0.55 -5.69 5.27
N ASP A 353 0.63 -6.70 6.14
CA ASP A 353 0.56 -6.57 7.60
C ASP A 353 1.62 -7.44 8.31
N PRO A 354 2.90 -6.98 8.32
CA PRO A 354 4.02 -7.74 8.87
C PRO A 354 3.83 -8.15 10.33
N GLU A 355 3.21 -7.28 11.14
CA GLU A 355 2.99 -7.56 12.56
C GLU A 355 1.98 -8.67 12.78
N ARG A 356 0.86 -8.67 12.03
CA ARG A 356 -0.10 -9.77 12.05
C ARG A 356 0.56 -11.06 11.62
N ALA A 357 1.36 -11.05 10.56
CA ALA A 357 2.09 -12.24 10.12
C ALA A 357 3.00 -12.80 11.22
N VAL A 358 3.75 -11.95 11.92
CA VAL A 358 4.59 -12.36 13.06
C VAL A 358 3.74 -12.88 14.23
N PHE A 359 2.64 -12.20 14.57
CA PHE A 359 1.73 -12.61 15.64
C PHE A 359 1.11 -13.98 15.36
N TYR A 360 0.64 -14.23 14.14
CA TYR A 360 0.05 -15.50 13.73
C TYR A 360 1.08 -16.62 13.71
N LYS A 361 2.30 -16.35 13.24
CA LYS A 361 3.41 -17.33 13.26
C LYS A 361 3.74 -17.73 14.70
N LYS A 362 3.79 -16.78 15.63
CA LYS A 362 4.09 -17.03 17.05
C LYS A 362 2.95 -17.75 17.79
N ASN A 363 1.69 -17.43 17.50
CA ASN A 363 0.53 -17.91 18.25
C ASN A 363 -0.34 -18.91 17.48
N LYS A 364 0.23 -19.59 16.48
CA LYS A 364 -0.49 -20.45 15.53
C LYS A 364 -1.40 -21.48 16.21
N GLY A 365 -0.89 -22.19 17.22
CA GLY A 365 -1.64 -23.24 17.93
C GLY A 365 -2.87 -22.68 18.66
N PHE A 366 -2.67 -21.62 19.47
CA PHE A 366 -3.75 -20.95 20.18
C PHE A 366 -4.84 -20.43 19.23
N LEU A 367 -4.45 -19.75 18.15
CA LEU A 367 -5.39 -19.21 17.17
C LEU A 367 -6.16 -20.31 16.42
N ALA A 368 -5.50 -21.42 16.09
CA ALA A 368 -6.16 -22.55 15.46
C ALA A 368 -7.24 -23.17 16.37
N VAL A 369 -6.91 -23.38 17.65
CA VAL A 369 -7.87 -23.88 18.65
C VAL A 369 -9.04 -22.91 18.79
N LEU A 370 -8.77 -21.60 18.92
CA LEU A 370 -9.81 -20.57 19.02
C LEU A 370 -10.74 -20.59 17.81
N ALA A 371 -10.20 -20.74 16.60
CA ALA A 371 -11.00 -20.76 15.38
C ALA A 371 -11.88 -22.01 15.28
N VAL A 372 -11.38 -23.18 15.68
CA VAL A 372 -12.14 -24.43 15.68
C VAL A 372 -13.24 -24.39 16.73
N ILE A 373 -12.94 -23.90 17.95
CA ILE A 373 -13.93 -23.74 19.01
C ILE A 373 -15.03 -22.78 18.56
N ALA A 374 -14.67 -21.61 18.03
CA ALA A 374 -15.63 -20.63 17.56
C ALA A 374 -16.51 -21.19 16.43
N GLY A 375 -15.91 -21.85 15.42
CA GLY A 375 -16.66 -22.45 14.31
C GLY A 375 -17.59 -23.56 14.75
N SER A 376 -17.13 -24.44 15.65
CA SER A 376 -17.94 -25.54 16.20
C SER A 376 -19.09 -25.01 17.04
N ALA A 377 -18.84 -24.04 17.92
CA ALA A 377 -19.88 -23.40 18.72
C ALA A 377 -20.93 -22.69 17.83
N GLY A 378 -20.50 -22.04 16.74
CA GLY A 378 -21.41 -21.43 15.77
C GLY A 378 -22.31 -22.44 15.07
N LEU A 379 -21.74 -23.58 14.64
CA LEU A 379 -22.51 -24.68 14.02
C LEU A 379 -23.47 -25.35 15.02
N ILE A 380 -23.05 -25.54 16.27
CA ILE A 380 -23.92 -26.06 17.33
C ILE A 380 -25.08 -25.09 17.58
N ALA A 381 -24.80 -23.78 17.71
CA ALA A 381 -25.84 -22.77 17.89
C ALA A 381 -26.84 -22.76 16.70
N ALA A 382 -26.33 -22.87 15.47
CA ALA A 382 -27.18 -22.97 14.28
C ALA A 382 -28.02 -24.25 14.27
N TYR A 383 -27.45 -25.39 14.70
CA TYR A 383 -28.16 -26.66 14.81
C TYR A 383 -29.29 -26.61 15.85
N LEU A 384 -29.06 -25.95 16.99
CA LEU A 384 -30.08 -25.74 18.01
C LEU A 384 -31.25 -24.86 17.52
N MET A 385 -31.05 -24.08 16.46
CA MET A 385 -32.12 -23.32 15.79
C MET A 385 -32.83 -24.11 14.70
N GLY A 386 -32.32 -25.28 14.31
CA GLY A 386 -32.90 -26.16 13.30
C GLY A 386 -31.90 -26.65 12.25
N ILE A 387 -32.31 -27.64 11.46
CA ILE A 387 -31.48 -28.23 10.42
C ILE A 387 -31.15 -27.25 9.31
N THR A 388 -32.10 -26.37 8.96
CA THR A 388 -31.94 -25.42 7.86
C THR A 388 -30.87 -24.35 8.16
N PRO A 389 -30.89 -23.63 9.30
CA PRO A 389 -29.79 -22.76 9.71
C PRO A 389 -28.45 -23.49 9.78
N PHE A 390 -28.42 -24.71 10.33
CA PHE A 390 -27.19 -25.52 10.36
C PHE A 390 -26.61 -25.75 8.96
N LEU A 391 -27.43 -26.21 8.00
CA LEU A 391 -26.98 -26.49 6.64
C LEU A 391 -26.46 -25.22 5.95
N ILE A 392 -27.15 -24.09 6.09
CA ILE A 392 -26.69 -22.81 5.54
C ILE A 392 -25.30 -22.46 6.07
N LEU A 393 -25.13 -22.47 7.40
CA LEU A 393 -23.85 -22.11 8.01
C LEU A 393 -22.74 -23.13 7.69
N PHE A 394 -23.09 -24.41 7.62
CA PHE A 394 -22.16 -25.49 7.26
C PHE A 394 -21.64 -25.32 5.83
N PHE A 395 -22.52 -25.12 4.84
CA PHE A 395 -22.10 -24.93 3.45
C PHE A 395 -21.36 -23.60 3.26
N MET A 396 -21.75 -22.53 3.95
CA MET A 396 -20.98 -21.28 3.95
C MET A 396 -19.57 -21.47 4.49
N SER A 397 -19.43 -22.21 5.60
CA SER A 397 -18.14 -22.53 6.21
C SER A 397 -17.27 -23.38 5.29
N LEU A 398 -17.86 -24.40 4.66
CA LEU A 398 -17.18 -25.26 3.69
C LEU A 398 -16.71 -24.44 2.47
N PHE A 399 -17.57 -23.56 1.95
CA PHE A 399 -17.23 -22.69 0.83
C PHE A 399 -16.09 -21.72 1.20
N GLY A 400 -16.14 -21.11 2.38
CA GLY A 400 -15.08 -20.25 2.90
C GLY A 400 -13.72 -20.97 2.98
N LEU A 401 -13.71 -22.21 3.49
CA LEU A 401 -12.51 -23.04 3.56
C LEU A 401 -12.03 -23.51 2.18
N SER A 402 -12.95 -23.74 1.24
CA SER A 402 -12.65 -24.17 -0.11
C SER A 402 -11.96 -23.11 -0.97
N TYR A 403 -11.95 -21.84 -0.54
CA TYR A 403 -11.34 -20.72 -1.27
C TYR A 403 -9.87 -20.94 -1.65
N ASN A 404 -9.12 -21.67 -0.80
CA ASN A 404 -7.72 -22.00 -1.01
C ASN A 404 -7.50 -23.39 -1.67
N ILE A 405 -8.56 -24.19 -1.85
CA ILE A 405 -8.49 -25.53 -2.43
C ILE A 405 -8.41 -25.44 -3.96
N ARG A 406 -7.65 -26.34 -4.58
CA ARG A 406 -7.60 -26.50 -6.05
C ARG A 406 -8.84 -27.28 -6.48
N LEU A 407 -9.81 -26.61 -7.08
CA LEU A 407 -11.06 -27.24 -7.52
C LEU A 407 -10.98 -27.79 -8.95
N VAL A 408 -10.01 -27.31 -9.75
CA VAL A 408 -9.94 -27.58 -11.20
C VAL A 408 -8.69 -28.44 -11.53
N PRO A 409 -8.87 -29.62 -12.17
CA PRO A 409 -7.77 -30.47 -12.67
C PRO A 409 -6.93 -29.78 -13.76
N GLU A 410 -5.67 -30.19 -13.93
CA GLU A 410 -4.70 -29.52 -14.81
C GLU A 410 -5.09 -29.48 -16.30
N SER A 411 -5.94 -30.41 -16.74
CA SER A 411 -6.29 -30.63 -18.15
C SER A 411 -7.31 -29.64 -18.73
N LEU A 412 -8.06 -28.89 -17.91
CA LEU A 412 -9.26 -28.17 -18.37
C LEU A 412 -9.07 -26.66 -18.68
N PHE A 413 -8.10 -25.97 -18.06
CA PHE A 413 -8.00 -24.50 -18.13
C PHE A 413 -6.59 -23.92 -18.35
N GLY A 414 -5.66 -24.69 -18.94
CA GLY A 414 -4.32 -24.19 -19.26
C GLY A 414 -3.56 -23.59 -18.06
N GLY A 415 -3.92 -23.99 -16.84
CA GLY A 415 -3.26 -23.58 -15.60
C GLY A 415 -3.63 -22.20 -15.02
N ARG A 416 -4.46 -21.38 -15.67
CA ARG A 416 -4.60 -19.94 -15.29
C ARG A 416 -5.55 -19.64 -14.13
N TYR A 417 -6.58 -20.45 -13.92
CA TYR A 417 -7.55 -20.30 -12.81
C TYR A 417 -7.84 -21.66 -12.17
N ARG A 418 -7.04 -22.05 -11.18
CA ARG A 418 -7.13 -23.37 -10.51
C ARG A 418 -7.83 -23.29 -9.15
N ARG A 419 -7.86 -22.11 -8.55
CA ARG A 419 -8.47 -21.79 -7.26
C ARG A 419 -9.47 -20.66 -7.46
N ILE A 420 -10.51 -20.60 -6.63
CA ILE A 420 -11.44 -19.45 -6.60
C ILE A 420 -10.65 -18.15 -6.37
N ARG A 421 -9.60 -18.22 -5.55
CA ARG A 421 -8.67 -17.11 -5.29
C ARG A 421 -7.97 -16.54 -6.52
N ASP A 422 -7.83 -17.31 -7.60
CA ASP A 422 -7.14 -16.87 -8.82
C ASP A 422 -8.03 -15.91 -9.64
N ILE A 423 -9.35 -15.89 -9.38
CA ILE A 423 -10.29 -14.96 -10.01
C ILE A 423 -10.08 -13.55 -9.42
N PRO A 424 -9.85 -12.52 -10.25
CA PRO A 424 -9.62 -11.17 -9.76
C PRO A 424 -10.78 -10.62 -8.93
N GLY A 425 -10.47 -10.03 -7.77
CA GLY A 425 -11.48 -9.44 -6.88
C GLY A 425 -12.41 -10.44 -6.17
N SER A 426 -12.25 -11.75 -6.41
CA SER A 426 -13.08 -12.80 -5.80
C SER A 426 -13.08 -12.75 -4.27
N LYS A 427 -11.92 -12.48 -3.64
CA LYS A 427 -11.82 -12.35 -2.17
C LYS A 427 -12.81 -11.32 -1.64
N THR A 428 -12.82 -10.14 -2.23
CA THR A 428 -13.60 -8.98 -1.81
C THR A 428 -15.09 -9.28 -1.94
N VAL A 429 -15.49 -9.85 -3.07
CA VAL A 429 -16.90 -10.22 -3.35
C VAL A 429 -17.37 -11.33 -2.42
N LEU A 430 -16.58 -12.37 -2.22
CA LEU A 430 -16.95 -13.51 -1.40
C LEU A 430 -17.04 -13.16 0.10
N ILE A 431 -16.12 -12.35 0.62
CA ILE A 431 -16.20 -11.86 2.01
C ILE A 431 -17.46 -11.02 2.20
N ALA A 432 -17.74 -10.10 1.26
CA ALA A 432 -18.93 -9.27 1.31
C ALA A 432 -20.23 -10.09 1.26
N ALA A 433 -20.31 -11.06 0.35
CA ALA A 433 -21.47 -11.95 0.23
C ALA A 433 -21.64 -12.82 1.47
N ALA A 434 -20.55 -13.40 2.00
CA ALA A 434 -20.62 -14.23 3.20
C ALA A 434 -21.10 -13.44 4.43
N TRP A 435 -20.64 -12.20 4.60
CA TRP A 435 -21.16 -11.32 5.66
C TRP A 435 -22.62 -10.97 5.40
N GLY A 436 -22.97 -10.54 4.19
CA GLY A 436 -24.35 -10.24 3.84
C GLY A 436 -25.29 -11.40 4.16
N ILE A 437 -24.93 -12.63 3.78
CA ILE A 437 -25.73 -13.81 4.08
C ILE A 437 -25.86 -14.01 5.59
N VAL A 438 -24.76 -14.05 6.35
CA VAL A 438 -24.82 -14.35 7.79
C VAL A 438 -25.53 -13.25 8.59
N THR A 439 -25.41 -11.98 8.19
CA THR A 439 -26.00 -10.86 8.93
C THR A 439 -27.43 -10.53 8.52
N SER A 440 -27.88 -10.92 7.32
CA SER A 440 -29.21 -10.50 6.82
C SER A 440 -30.09 -11.63 6.31
N ILE A 441 -29.61 -12.50 5.40
CA ILE A 441 -30.40 -13.60 4.84
C ILE A 441 -30.61 -14.70 5.88
N PHE A 442 -29.55 -15.11 6.56
CA PHE A 442 -29.58 -16.17 7.57
C PHE A 442 -30.62 -15.89 8.67
N PRO A 443 -30.67 -14.68 9.28
CA PRO A 443 -31.73 -14.36 10.23
C PRO A 443 -33.14 -14.42 9.65
N ALA A 444 -33.38 -13.84 8.48
CA ALA A 444 -34.70 -13.87 7.86
C ALA A 444 -35.17 -15.29 7.57
N PHE A 445 -34.30 -16.08 6.94
CA PHE A 445 -34.63 -17.45 6.54
C PHE A 445 -34.86 -18.35 7.75
N SER A 446 -34.15 -18.14 8.86
CA SER A 446 -34.35 -18.91 10.09
C SER A 446 -35.68 -18.64 10.81
N VAL A 447 -36.34 -17.51 10.53
CA VAL A 447 -37.58 -17.10 11.21
C VAL A 447 -38.80 -17.31 10.31
N SER A 448 -38.71 -16.95 9.02
CA SER A 448 -39.86 -16.94 8.11
C SER A 448 -39.76 -17.92 6.94
N GLU A 449 -38.66 -18.68 6.83
CA GLU A 449 -38.34 -19.60 5.72
C GLU A 449 -38.52 -19.00 4.30
N SER A 450 -38.55 -17.67 4.21
CA SER A 450 -38.88 -16.92 3.00
C SER A 450 -38.06 -15.64 2.94
N ILE A 451 -37.73 -15.22 1.71
CA ILE A 451 -36.96 -13.99 1.46
C ILE A 451 -37.93 -12.91 1.02
N SER A 452 -38.14 -11.92 1.90
CA SER A 452 -38.96 -10.75 1.60
C SER A 452 -38.17 -9.68 0.84
N ILE A 453 -38.86 -8.71 0.23
CA ILE A 453 -38.20 -7.53 -0.37
C ILE A 453 -37.36 -6.77 0.66
N ARG A 454 -37.81 -6.75 1.92
CA ARG A 454 -37.07 -6.17 3.05
C ARG A 454 -35.73 -6.86 3.25
N THR A 455 -35.70 -8.19 3.19
CA THR A 455 -34.47 -8.99 3.28
C THR A 455 -33.52 -8.70 2.11
N VAL A 456 -34.04 -8.55 0.89
CA VAL A 456 -33.21 -8.20 -0.29
C VAL A 456 -32.55 -6.84 -0.12
N ILE A 457 -33.29 -5.84 0.35
CA ILE A 457 -32.76 -4.49 0.61
C ILE A 457 -31.67 -4.55 1.69
N VAL A 458 -31.94 -5.20 2.83
CA VAL A 458 -30.98 -5.28 3.94
C VAL A 458 -29.73 -6.11 3.56
N PHE A 459 -29.90 -7.15 2.75
CA PHE A 459 -28.78 -7.90 2.17
C PHE A 459 -27.92 -7.04 1.27
N PHE A 460 -28.52 -6.27 0.37
CA PHE A 460 -27.78 -5.35 -0.50
C PHE A 460 -27.00 -4.32 0.33
N LEU A 461 -27.64 -3.70 1.33
CA LEU A 461 -27.01 -2.69 2.18
C LEU A 461 -25.83 -3.25 2.99
N SER A 462 -26.02 -4.39 3.66
CA SER A 462 -24.96 -5.03 4.44
C SER A 462 -23.81 -5.51 3.56
N THR A 463 -24.10 -6.18 2.44
CA THR A 463 -23.10 -6.65 1.48
C THR A 463 -22.28 -5.49 0.91
N CYS A 464 -22.93 -4.40 0.48
CA CYS A 464 -22.24 -3.24 -0.07
C CYS A 464 -21.37 -2.53 0.97
N MET A 465 -21.82 -2.41 2.23
CA MET A 465 -20.99 -1.85 3.30
C MET A 465 -19.74 -2.69 3.59
N VAL A 466 -19.88 -4.03 3.63
CA VAL A 466 -18.74 -4.94 3.83
C VAL A 466 -17.82 -4.96 2.62
N PHE A 467 -18.37 -4.86 1.42
CA PHE A 467 -17.59 -4.71 0.19
C PHE A 467 -16.74 -3.44 0.24
N VAL A 468 -17.33 -2.29 0.59
CA VAL A 468 -16.59 -1.03 0.72
C VAL A 468 -15.46 -1.15 1.74
N ARG A 469 -15.73 -1.72 2.92
CA ARG A 469 -14.70 -1.99 3.93
C ARG A 469 -13.59 -2.87 3.39
N THR A 470 -13.92 -3.97 2.72
CA THR A 470 -12.92 -4.96 2.26
C THR A 470 -12.10 -4.43 1.09
N ALA A 471 -12.74 -3.79 0.12
CA ALA A 471 -12.07 -3.16 -1.02
C ALA A 471 -11.17 -1.99 -0.58
N PHE A 472 -11.56 -1.27 0.48
CA PHE A 472 -10.70 -0.24 1.07
C PHE A 472 -9.42 -0.84 1.66
N PHE A 473 -9.51 -1.93 2.42
CA PHE A 473 -8.30 -2.64 2.90
C PHE A 473 -7.44 -3.15 1.74
N ASP A 474 -8.05 -3.75 0.72
CA ASP A 474 -7.31 -4.17 -0.48
C ASP A 474 -6.60 -2.97 -1.16
N THR A 475 -7.16 -1.75 -1.04
CA THR A 475 -6.53 -0.52 -1.56
C THR A 475 -5.29 -0.13 -0.74
N LEU A 476 -5.31 -0.33 0.58
CA LEU A 476 -4.15 -0.12 1.46
C LEU A 476 -3.00 -1.13 1.21
N ASP A 477 -3.33 -2.23 0.56
CA ASP A 477 -2.52 -3.44 0.39
C ASP A 477 -2.06 -3.70 -1.05
N ILE A 478 -2.34 -2.77 -1.98
CA ILE A 478 -1.99 -2.86 -3.42
C ILE A 478 -0.54 -3.33 -3.64
N GLN A 479 0.42 -2.78 -2.89
CA GLN A 479 1.84 -3.10 -3.09
C GLN A 479 2.16 -4.57 -2.77
N GLY A 480 1.72 -5.09 -1.62
CA GLY A 480 2.03 -6.47 -1.24
C GLY A 480 1.20 -7.49 -2.02
N ASP A 481 -0.03 -7.14 -2.41
CA ASP A 481 -0.84 -7.98 -3.30
C ASP A 481 -0.22 -8.12 -4.69
N ARG A 482 0.29 -7.02 -5.27
CA ARG A 482 0.97 -7.05 -6.57
C ARG A 482 2.28 -7.85 -6.50
N ILE A 483 3.02 -7.71 -5.40
CA ILE A 483 4.24 -8.48 -5.15
C ILE A 483 3.99 -9.97 -5.28
N VAL A 484 2.91 -10.49 -4.72
CA VAL A 484 2.60 -11.92 -4.82
C VAL A 484 1.84 -12.32 -6.08
N GLY A 485 1.55 -11.37 -6.98
CA GLY A 485 0.79 -11.62 -8.21
C GLY A 485 -0.72 -11.79 -7.98
N ARG A 486 -1.26 -11.25 -6.90
CA ARG A 486 -2.70 -11.29 -6.61
C ARG A 486 -3.42 -10.22 -7.43
N ALA A 487 -4.51 -10.60 -8.09
CA ALA A 487 -5.35 -9.65 -8.80
C ALA A 487 -6.51 -9.20 -7.88
N THR A 488 -6.39 -8.01 -7.30
CA THR A 488 -7.48 -7.37 -6.54
C THR A 488 -8.14 -6.26 -7.36
N ILE A 489 -9.35 -5.85 -6.96
CA ILE A 489 -10.08 -4.76 -7.62
C ILE A 489 -9.21 -3.48 -7.70
N PRO A 490 -8.50 -3.07 -6.65
CA PRO A 490 -7.67 -1.87 -6.70
C PRO A 490 -6.44 -2.00 -7.63
N ILE A 491 -5.93 -3.22 -7.84
CA ILE A 491 -4.86 -3.47 -8.82
C ILE A 491 -5.38 -3.36 -10.25
N LEU A 492 -6.62 -3.82 -10.51
CA LEU A 492 -7.23 -3.77 -11.84
C LEU A 492 -7.70 -2.37 -12.23
N LEU A 493 -8.41 -1.68 -11.33
CA LEU A 493 -9.00 -0.37 -11.61
C LEU A 493 -8.02 0.78 -11.35
N GLY A 494 -7.05 0.58 -10.47
CA GLY A 494 -6.20 1.62 -9.91
C GLY A 494 -6.77 2.20 -8.61
N GLU A 495 -5.88 2.72 -7.76
CA GLU A 495 -6.21 3.28 -6.43
C GLU A 495 -7.26 4.38 -6.53
N LYS A 496 -7.08 5.36 -7.44
CA LYS A 496 -7.99 6.51 -7.57
C LYS A 496 -9.40 6.12 -8.03
N GLN A 497 -9.50 5.29 -9.07
CA GLN A 497 -10.78 4.81 -9.59
C GLN A 497 -11.50 3.96 -8.55
N THR A 498 -10.75 3.15 -7.80
CA THR A 498 -11.33 2.35 -6.72
C THR A 498 -11.90 3.25 -5.64
N MET A 499 -11.13 4.22 -5.12
CA MET A 499 -11.64 5.13 -4.09
C MET A 499 -12.88 5.90 -4.54
N PHE A 500 -12.92 6.33 -5.81
CA PHE A 500 -14.09 6.95 -6.41
C PHE A 500 -15.31 6.00 -6.44
N LEU A 501 -15.13 4.76 -6.87
CA LEU A 501 -16.17 3.72 -6.86
C LEU A 501 -16.70 3.48 -5.44
N LEU A 502 -15.82 3.37 -4.44
CA LEU A 502 -16.24 3.13 -3.05
C LEU A 502 -17.11 4.27 -2.52
N LYS A 503 -16.77 5.53 -2.83
CA LYS A 503 -17.59 6.68 -2.45
C LYS A 503 -18.96 6.68 -3.12
N ILE A 504 -19.03 6.34 -4.41
CA ILE A 504 -20.31 6.19 -5.12
C ILE A 504 -21.17 5.12 -4.44
N MET A 505 -20.59 3.97 -4.12
CA MET A 505 -21.33 2.91 -3.42
C MET A 505 -21.87 3.39 -2.07
N LEU A 506 -21.08 4.13 -1.28
CA LEU A 506 -21.55 4.71 -0.02
C LEU A 506 -22.70 5.70 -0.22
N THR A 507 -22.65 6.53 -1.26
CA THR A 507 -23.76 7.44 -1.61
C THR A 507 -25.02 6.67 -2.01
N VAL A 508 -24.89 5.60 -2.78
CA VAL A 508 -26.02 4.74 -3.17
C VAL A 508 -26.64 4.05 -1.94
N ILE A 509 -25.81 3.51 -1.04
CA ILE A 509 -26.25 2.90 0.23
C ILE A 509 -27.01 3.94 1.06
N LEU A 510 -26.49 5.16 1.18
CA LEU A 510 -27.14 6.26 1.91
C LEU A 510 -28.52 6.57 1.33
N VAL A 511 -28.64 6.72 0.00
CA VAL A 511 -29.91 7.02 -0.66
C VAL A 511 -30.91 5.89 -0.47
N ILE A 512 -30.49 4.63 -0.65
CA ILE A 512 -31.38 3.46 -0.48
C ILE A 512 -31.87 3.35 0.97
N LEU A 513 -31.01 3.58 1.97
CA LEU A 513 -31.40 3.60 3.39
C LEU A 513 -32.50 4.63 3.65
N LEU A 514 -32.30 5.88 3.19
CA LEU A 514 -33.25 6.97 3.43
C LEU A 514 -34.58 6.73 2.72
N LEU A 515 -34.55 6.36 1.43
CA LEU A 515 -35.76 6.12 0.65
C LEU A 515 -36.52 4.90 1.17
N SER A 516 -35.84 3.78 1.42
CA SER A 516 -36.51 2.56 1.92
C SER A 516 -37.14 2.78 3.30
N SER A 517 -36.54 3.63 4.14
CA SER A 517 -37.12 4.01 5.44
C SER A 517 -38.33 4.93 5.26
N ALA A 518 -38.25 5.90 4.35
CA ALA A 518 -39.36 6.83 4.05
C ALA A 518 -40.58 6.11 3.48
N PHE A 519 -40.38 5.12 2.60
CA PHE A 519 -41.43 4.27 2.04
C PHE A 519 -41.81 3.08 2.95
N GLN A 520 -41.30 3.01 4.18
CA GLN A 520 -41.59 1.95 5.16
C GLN A 520 -41.28 0.51 4.67
N LEU A 521 -40.40 0.37 3.67
CA LEU A 521 -39.92 -0.93 3.18
C LEU A 521 -39.00 -1.59 4.22
N ILE A 522 -38.30 -0.78 5.00
CA ILE A 522 -37.47 -1.17 6.17
C ILE A 522 -37.90 -0.34 7.40
N SER A 523 -37.42 -0.73 8.59
CA SER A 523 -37.65 0.04 9.83
C SER A 523 -37.12 1.49 9.77
N THR A 524 -37.73 2.39 10.54
CA THR A 524 -37.28 3.80 10.72
C THR A 524 -35.85 3.91 11.24
N LEU A 525 -35.31 2.84 11.85
CA LEU A 525 -33.89 2.68 12.16
C LEU A 525 -32.98 3.02 10.98
N GLY A 526 -33.41 2.80 9.73
CA GLY A 526 -32.62 3.10 8.54
C GLY A 526 -32.24 4.58 8.41
N PHE A 527 -33.04 5.51 8.94
CA PHE A 527 -32.68 6.94 9.00
C PHE A 527 -31.45 7.19 9.88
N LEU A 528 -31.36 6.52 11.04
CA LEU A 528 -30.21 6.67 11.94
C LEU A 528 -28.99 5.91 11.41
N LEU A 529 -29.18 4.74 10.80
CA LEU A 529 -28.10 3.97 10.20
C LEU A 529 -27.47 4.65 8.98
N ALA A 530 -28.11 5.68 8.39
CA ALA A 530 -27.52 6.57 7.40
C ALA A 530 -26.20 7.23 7.86
N ILE A 531 -25.97 7.33 9.18
CA ILE A 531 -24.71 7.81 9.75
C ILE A 531 -23.52 6.91 9.36
N CYS A 532 -23.72 5.60 9.24
CA CYS A 532 -22.66 4.63 8.95
C CYS A 532 -21.98 4.85 7.57
N PRO A 533 -22.71 4.96 6.44
CA PRO A 533 -22.07 5.25 5.15
C PRO A 533 -21.44 6.65 5.11
N VAL A 534 -21.99 7.63 5.83
CA VAL A 534 -21.39 8.97 5.97
C VAL A 534 -20.06 8.89 6.73
N PHE A 535 -20.03 8.19 7.86
CA PHE A 535 -18.82 7.98 8.66
C PHE A 535 -17.71 7.29 7.85
N MET A 536 -18.05 6.23 7.11
CA MET A 536 -17.10 5.55 6.23
C MET A 536 -16.59 6.48 5.11
N SER A 537 -17.46 7.32 4.53
CA SER A 537 -17.07 8.29 3.49
C SER A 537 -16.10 9.37 4.01
N ILE A 538 -16.26 9.78 5.27
CA ILE A 538 -15.32 10.68 5.96
C ILE A 538 -13.97 10.00 6.13
N ILE A 539 -13.93 8.73 6.54
CA ILE A 539 -12.67 7.97 6.68
C ILE A 539 -11.95 7.86 5.32
N LEU A 540 -12.67 7.46 4.26
CA LEU A 540 -12.08 7.36 2.91
C LEU A 540 -11.50 8.71 2.46
N SER A 541 -12.22 9.81 2.69
CA SER A 541 -11.78 11.15 2.31
C SER A 541 -10.61 11.65 3.16
N ALA A 542 -10.54 11.29 4.44
CA ALA A 542 -9.42 11.60 5.31
C ALA A 542 -8.14 10.85 4.89
N TYR A 543 -8.28 9.59 4.47
CA TYR A 543 -7.19 8.81 3.90
C TYR A 543 -6.66 9.42 2.59
N GLU A 544 -7.54 9.74 1.63
CA GLU A 544 -7.12 10.36 0.35
C GLU A 544 -6.39 11.70 0.53
N ARG A 545 -6.77 12.49 1.55
CA ARG A 545 -6.11 13.76 1.86
C ARG A 545 -4.77 13.59 2.60
N GLY A 546 -4.40 12.35 2.94
CA GLY A 546 -3.19 12.05 3.70
C GLY A 546 -3.27 12.47 5.17
N ASN A 547 -4.49 12.65 5.71
CA ASN A 547 -4.71 12.98 7.12
C ASN A 547 -4.69 11.74 8.01
N MET A 548 -4.90 10.56 7.42
CA MET A 548 -4.85 9.26 8.10
C MET A 548 -3.90 8.33 7.36
N LEU A 549 -3.09 7.62 8.12
CA LEU A 549 -2.11 6.67 7.59
C LEU A 549 -2.57 5.24 7.84
N PRO A 550 -2.17 4.29 6.98
CA PRO A 550 -2.38 2.88 7.24
C PRO A 550 -1.74 2.46 8.56
N GLY A 551 -2.51 1.79 9.42
CA GLY A 551 -2.07 1.36 10.73
C GLY A 551 -3.24 0.95 11.62
N ILE A 552 -2.94 0.54 12.85
CA ILE A 552 -3.91 0.01 13.81
C ILE A 552 -5.06 0.99 14.06
N ARG A 553 -4.79 2.30 14.11
CA ARG A 553 -5.84 3.31 14.35
C ARG A 553 -6.82 3.44 13.19
N LEU A 554 -6.34 3.47 11.95
CA LEU A 554 -7.20 3.54 10.77
C LEU A 554 -8.01 2.25 10.64
N GLU A 555 -7.36 1.10 10.81
CA GLU A 555 -8.03 -0.19 10.79
C GLU A 555 -9.12 -0.27 11.86
N PHE A 556 -8.81 0.13 13.10
CA PHE A 556 -9.80 0.20 14.16
C PHE A 556 -10.99 1.09 13.80
N LEU A 557 -10.76 2.30 13.29
CA LEU A 557 -11.83 3.23 12.90
C LEU A 557 -12.73 2.67 11.80
N VAL A 558 -12.15 1.99 10.81
CA VAL A 558 -12.91 1.30 9.75
C VAL A 558 -13.80 0.20 10.35
N GLU A 559 -13.26 -0.63 11.25
CA GLU A 559 -14.02 -1.66 11.94
C GLU A 559 -15.08 -1.10 12.90
N THR A 560 -14.79 0.03 13.57
CA THR A 560 -15.72 0.72 14.47
C THR A 560 -17.01 1.11 13.77
N ASN A 561 -17.00 1.29 12.45
CA ASN A 561 -18.21 1.59 11.69
C ASN A 561 -19.31 0.53 11.88
N PHE A 562 -18.96 -0.76 11.97
CA PHE A 562 -19.96 -1.80 12.21
C PHE A 562 -20.40 -1.86 13.68
N VAL A 563 -19.50 -1.57 14.62
CA VAL A 563 -19.84 -1.43 16.04
C VAL A 563 -20.80 -0.25 16.24
N LEU A 564 -20.56 0.85 15.54
CA LEU A 564 -21.42 2.05 15.53
C LEU A 564 -22.84 1.70 15.06
N ALA A 565 -22.99 0.87 14.03
CA ALA A 565 -24.31 0.39 13.59
C ALA A 565 -25.07 -0.33 14.73
N GLY A 566 -24.37 -1.15 15.52
CA GLY A 566 -24.94 -1.79 16.71
C GLY A 566 -25.34 -0.80 17.79
N ILE A 567 -24.47 0.16 18.11
CA ILE A 567 -24.74 1.21 19.12
C ILE A 567 -25.95 2.06 18.71
N ILE A 568 -26.01 2.49 17.45
CA ILE A 568 -27.16 3.23 16.90
C ILE A 568 -28.44 2.42 17.05
N THR A 569 -28.38 1.12 16.77
CA THR A 569 -29.53 0.22 16.89
C THR A 569 -29.98 0.04 18.34
N ILE A 570 -29.04 0.00 19.29
CA ILE A 570 -29.36 0.00 20.73
C ILE A 570 -30.09 1.27 21.06
N ILE A 571 -29.52 2.45 20.75
CA ILE A 571 -30.13 3.75 21.06
C ILE A 571 -31.54 3.85 20.45
N TRP A 572 -31.70 3.47 19.19
CA TRP A 572 -32.99 3.47 18.50
C TRP A 572 -34.02 2.53 19.16
N SER A 573 -33.60 1.38 19.69
CA SER A 573 -34.54 0.44 20.32
C SER A 573 -35.07 0.94 21.67
N TRP A 574 -34.51 2.01 22.21
CA TRP A 574 -34.95 2.67 23.46
C TRP A 574 -35.79 3.92 23.18
N LEU A 575 -35.84 4.39 21.93
CA LEU A 575 -36.67 5.48 21.43
C LEU A 575 -37.98 4.93 20.88
#